data_AF-A0A6P0UKV4-F1
#
_entry.id   AF-A0A6P0UKV4-F1
#
_cell.length_a   1.000
_cell.length_b   1.000
_cell.length_c   1.000
_cell.angle_alpha   90.00
_cell.angle_beta   90.00
_cell.angle_gamma   90.00
#
_symmetry.space_group_name_H-M   'P 1'
#
loop_
_entity.id
_entity.type
_entity.pdbx_description
1 polymer ?
#
loop_
_entity_poly.entity_id
_entity_poly.type
_entity_poly.pdbx_seq_one_letter_code
_entity_poly.pdbx_strand_id
1 'polypeptide(L)'
;MHAFRLLVEKYKDISLSLACSILKDRDKAEDVLQDAFVKVYRKLNSFRGTSAFATWLYRIVVNTAYNALKKEKRQAFIRETEVDLPETKEPEKYEDLKREEQQKYINMAMDKLKADEALVLRLYYLCDLNSKEIRKITGFSNSKIKVDLHRGRNNLYRQLERILGTEIKDLL
;
A
#
# COMPACT_ATOMS: atom_id res chain seq x y z
N MET A 1 -6.84 -10.68 24.51
CA MET A 1 -7.32 -9.56 23.68
C MET A 1 -6.36 -8.36 23.67
N HIS A 2 -5.92 -7.87 24.83
CA HIS A 2 -5.06 -6.66 24.94
C HIS A 2 -3.75 -6.71 24.11
N ALA A 3 -3.02 -7.83 24.12
CA ALA A 3 -1.76 -7.94 23.36
C ALA A 3 -1.95 -7.88 21.82
N PHE A 4 -3.07 -8.40 21.30
CA PHE A 4 -3.34 -8.32 19.86
C PHE A 4 -3.71 -6.91 19.42
N ARG A 5 -4.43 -6.16 20.26
CA ARG A 5 -4.72 -4.74 20.02
C ARG A 5 -3.43 -3.92 19.84
N LEU A 6 -2.40 -4.16 20.67
CA LEU A 6 -1.10 -3.50 20.52
C LEU A 6 -0.41 -3.83 19.19
N LEU A 7 -0.55 -5.06 18.69
CA LEU A 7 -0.06 -5.41 17.36
C LEU A 7 -0.82 -4.67 16.26
N VAL A 8 -2.15 -4.60 16.37
CA VAL A 8 -2.97 -3.85 15.41
C VAL A 8 -2.54 -2.39 15.38
N GLU A 9 -2.48 -1.72 16.53
CA GLU A 9 -2.06 -0.32 16.64
C GLU A 9 -0.65 -0.10 16.04
N LYS A 10 0.28 -1.03 16.28
CA LYS A 10 1.64 -0.92 15.76
C LYS A 10 1.73 -1.04 14.24
N TYR A 11 0.88 -1.85 13.61
CA TYR A 11 1.02 -2.19 12.20
C TYR A 11 -0.07 -1.61 11.30
N LYS A 12 -1.12 -0.99 11.85
CA LYS A 12 -2.28 -0.51 11.10
C LYS A 12 -1.91 0.48 10.00
N ASP A 13 -1.07 1.47 10.29
CA ASP A 13 -0.83 2.58 9.37
C ASP A 13 -0.03 2.12 8.14
N ILE A 14 1.03 1.35 8.36
CA ILE A 14 1.80 0.74 7.27
C ILE A 14 0.93 -0.24 6.49
N SER A 15 0.14 -1.07 7.18
CA SER A 15 -0.71 -2.06 6.50
C SER A 15 -1.80 -1.39 5.66
N LEU A 16 -2.40 -0.31 6.15
CA LEU A 16 -3.35 0.52 5.40
C LEU A 16 -2.66 1.11 4.17
N SER A 17 -1.48 1.67 4.35
CA SER A 17 -0.65 2.25 3.30
C SER A 17 -0.35 1.25 2.16
N LEU A 18 -0.06 0.00 2.51
CA LEU A 18 0.13 -1.09 1.54
C LEU A 18 -1.17 -1.44 0.82
N ALA A 19 -2.30 -1.53 1.53
CA ALA A 19 -3.60 -1.80 0.92
C ALA A 19 -4.03 -0.68 -0.04
N CYS A 20 -3.89 0.59 0.35
CA CYS A 20 -4.14 1.76 -0.50
C CYS A 20 -3.30 1.74 -1.77
N SER A 21 -2.03 1.29 -1.69
CA SER A 21 -1.18 1.18 -2.89
C SER A 21 -1.73 0.22 -3.94
N ILE A 22 -2.50 -0.78 -3.52
CA ILE A 22 -3.09 -1.80 -4.41
C ILE A 22 -4.48 -1.39 -4.89
N LEU A 23 -5.34 -0.91 -3.97
CA LEU A 23 -6.75 -0.65 -4.24
C LEU A 23 -7.03 0.77 -4.76
N LYS A 24 -6.16 1.73 -4.46
CA LYS A 24 -6.33 3.15 -4.82
C LYS A 24 -7.65 3.76 -4.34
N ASP A 25 -8.20 3.20 -3.27
CA ASP A 25 -9.46 3.58 -2.64
C ASP A 25 -9.28 3.33 -1.13
N ARG A 26 -9.37 4.41 -0.34
CA ARG A 26 -9.09 4.37 1.10
C ARG A 26 -10.13 3.56 1.85
N ASP A 27 -11.41 3.77 1.56
CA ASP A 27 -12.50 3.11 2.27
C ASP A 27 -12.42 1.59 2.05
N LYS A 28 -12.20 1.16 0.80
CA LYS A 28 -11.97 -0.26 0.49
C LYS A 28 -10.71 -0.81 1.15
N ALA A 29 -9.66 0.00 1.27
CA ALA A 29 -8.43 -0.42 1.92
C ALA A 29 -8.62 -0.61 3.44
N GLU A 30 -9.42 0.23 4.08
CA GLU A 30 -9.80 0.08 5.49
C GLU A 30 -10.61 -1.20 5.72
N ASP A 31 -11.59 -1.49 4.86
CA ASP A 31 -12.35 -2.75 4.89
C ASP A 31 -11.44 -3.98 4.73
N VAL A 32 -10.56 -3.95 3.73
CA VAL A 32 -9.57 -5.00 3.49
C VAL A 32 -8.62 -5.19 4.67
N LEU A 33 -8.25 -4.10 5.34
CA LEU A 33 -7.37 -4.14 6.49
C LEU A 33 -8.04 -4.80 7.69
N GLN A 34 -9.31 -4.50 7.95
CA GLN A 34 -10.09 -5.17 8.99
C GLN A 34 -10.14 -6.68 8.74
N ASP A 35 -10.49 -7.08 7.50
CA ASP A 35 -10.50 -8.48 7.06
C ASP A 35 -9.14 -9.16 7.22
N ALA A 36 -8.06 -8.45 6.89
CA ALA A 36 -6.70 -8.94 7.02
C ALA A 36 -6.35 -9.18 8.49
N PHE A 37 -6.65 -8.25 9.40
CA PHE A 37 -6.39 -8.42 10.83
C PHE A 37 -7.22 -9.55 11.45
N VAL A 38 -8.47 -9.75 11.02
CA VAL A 38 -9.25 -10.93 11.43
C VAL A 38 -8.57 -12.23 10.98
N LYS A 39 -8.06 -12.28 9.74
CA LYS A 39 -7.30 -13.44 9.24
C LYS A 39 -6.00 -13.66 10.02
N VAL A 40 -5.29 -12.58 10.36
CA VAL A 40 -4.05 -12.62 11.16
C VAL A 40 -4.35 -13.20 12.53
N TYR A 41 -5.38 -12.70 13.21
CA TYR A 41 -5.80 -13.22 14.52
C TYR A 41 -6.11 -14.73 14.45
N ARG A 42 -6.92 -15.15 13.46
CA ARG A 42 -7.29 -16.56 13.27
C ARG A 42 -6.08 -17.45 12.93
N LYS A 43 -5.08 -16.91 12.22
CA LYS A 43 -3.89 -17.65 11.81
C LYS A 43 -2.71 -17.48 12.74
N LEU A 44 -2.84 -16.72 13.84
CA LEU A 44 -1.72 -16.38 14.71
C LEU A 44 -1.03 -17.63 15.26
N ASN A 45 -1.81 -18.65 15.64
CA ASN A 45 -1.30 -19.93 16.13
C ASN A 45 -0.53 -20.75 15.06
N SER A 46 -0.68 -20.41 13.78
CA SER A 46 0.05 -21.05 12.68
C SER A 46 1.36 -20.34 12.33
N PHE A 47 1.66 -19.19 12.96
CA PHE A 47 2.89 -18.46 12.73
C PHE A 47 4.07 -19.19 13.36
N ARG A 48 4.95 -19.75 12.52
CA ARG A 48 6.08 -20.60 12.94
C ARG A 48 7.38 -19.84 13.20
N GLY A 49 7.39 -18.51 13.15
CA GLY A 49 8.60 -17.70 13.38
C GLY A 49 9.68 -17.81 12.30
N THR A 50 9.40 -18.41 11.14
CA THR A 50 10.36 -18.56 10.02
C THR A 50 10.65 -17.25 9.27
N SER A 51 9.98 -16.16 9.63
CA SER A 51 10.20 -14.80 9.18
C SER A 51 9.84 -13.84 10.31
N ALA A 52 10.18 -12.56 10.19
CA ALA A 52 9.62 -11.55 11.08
C ALA A 52 8.07 -11.57 11.01
N PHE A 53 7.42 -11.26 12.13
CA PHE A 53 5.97 -11.18 12.21
C PHE A 53 5.42 -10.15 11.21
N ALA A 54 6.06 -8.99 11.09
CA ALA A 54 5.69 -7.94 10.15
C ALA A 54 5.65 -8.46 8.70
N THR A 55 6.67 -9.20 8.26
CA THR A 55 6.71 -9.80 6.92
C THR A 55 5.54 -10.77 6.68
N TRP A 56 5.20 -11.57 7.68
CA TRP A 56 4.07 -12.51 7.60
C TRP A 56 2.72 -11.79 7.57
N LEU A 57 2.55 -10.75 8.38
CA LEU A 57 1.39 -9.86 8.39
C LEU A 57 1.21 -9.16 7.03
N TYR A 58 2.25 -8.50 6.52
CA TYR A 58 2.20 -7.78 5.24
C TYR A 58 1.85 -8.71 4.09
N ARG A 59 2.31 -9.97 4.11
CA ARG A 59 1.88 -10.98 3.15
C ARG A 59 0.36 -11.22 3.22
N ILE A 60 -0.24 -11.29 4.40
CA ILE A 60 -1.69 -11.48 4.53
C ILE A 60 -2.46 -10.25 4.02
N VAL A 61 -1.99 -9.05 4.35
CA VAL A 61 -2.57 -7.77 3.91
C VAL A 61 -2.53 -7.67 2.37
N VAL A 62 -1.35 -7.82 1.78
CA VAL A 62 -1.15 -7.71 0.32
C VAL A 62 -1.99 -8.75 -0.44
N ASN A 63 -2.01 -10.00 0.02
CA ASN A 63 -2.85 -11.02 -0.61
C ASN A 63 -4.35 -10.72 -0.46
N THR A 64 -4.78 -10.16 0.67
CA THR A 64 -6.19 -9.80 0.86
C THR A 64 -6.59 -8.65 -0.06
N ALA A 65 -5.74 -7.63 -0.21
CA ALA A 65 -5.96 -6.51 -1.13
C ALA A 65 -6.03 -6.96 -2.60
N TYR A 66 -5.09 -7.79 -3.08
CA TYR A 66 -5.15 -8.31 -4.45
C TYR A 66 -6.39 -9.19 -4.71
N ASN A 67 -6.83 -9.96 -3.72
CA ASN A 67 -8.06 -10.75 -3.83
C ASN A 67 -9.31 -9.86 -3.93
N ALA A 68 -9.37 -8.77 -3.16
CA ALA A 68 -10.45 -7.79 -3.24
C ALA A 68 -10.47 -7.11 -4.63
N LEU A 69 -9.31 -6.63 -5.10
CA LEU A 69 -9.16 -6.03 -6.43
C LEU A 69 -9.61 -6.99 -7.55
N LYS A 70 -9.25 -8.27 -7.44
CA LYS A 70 -9.67 -9.29 -8.41
C LYS A 70 -11.19 -9.53 -8.39
N LYS A 71 -11.80 -9.53 -7.20
CA LYS A 71 -13.26 -9.68 -7.02
C LYS A 71 -14.01 -8.50 -7.64
N GLU A 72 -13.52 -7.27 -7.42
CA GLU A 72 -14.08 -6.05 -7.99
C GLU A 72 -14.02 -6.06 -9.52
N LYS A 73 -12.86 -6.36 -10.11
CA LYS A 73 -12.71 -6.45 -11.58
C LYS A 73 -13.68 -7.47 -12.19
N ARG A 74 -13.91 -8.60 -11.50
CA ARG A 74 -14.89 -9.61 -11.95
C ARG A 74 -16.32 -9.10 -11.83
N GLN A 75 -16.66 -8.36 -10.78
CA GLN A 75 -18.00 -7.78 -10.61
C GLN A 75 -18.28 -6.66 -11.61
N ALA A 76 -17.28 -5.83 -11.93
CA ALA A 76 -17.35 -4.82 -12.98
C ALA A 76 -17.54 -5.46 -14.36
N PHE A 77 -16.84 -6.55 -14.66
CA PHE A 77 -17.02 -7.30 -15.92
C PHE A 77 -18.42 -7.92 -16.06
N ILE A 78 -19.11 -8.23 -14.95
CA ILE A 78 -20.50 -8.73 -14.97
C ILE A 78 -21.52 -7.59 -15.12
N ARG A 79 -21.13 -6.35 -14.79
CA ARG A 79 -21.96 -5.14 -14.85
C ARG A 79 -21.64 -4.30 -16.09
N GLU A 80 -21.57 -4.90 -17.28
CA GLU A 80 -21.57 -4.11 -18.53
C GLU A 80 -22.97 -3.55 -18.80
N THR A 81 -23.37 -2.53 -18.03
CA THR A 81 -24.19 -1.39 -18.47
C THR A 81 -23.95 -0.26 -17.46
N GLU A 82 -23.56 0.91 -17.98
CA GLU A 82 -23.18 2.14 -17.27
C GLU A 82 -21.78 2.16 -16.64
N VAL A 83 -20.87 2.85 -17.34
CA VAL A 83 -19.51 3.17 -16.92
C VAL A 83 -19.58 4.35 -15.95
N ASP A 84 -19.38 4.09 -14.67
CA ASP A 84 -19.06 5.13 -13.70
C ASP A 84 -17.53 5.18 -13.52
N LEU A 85 -16.93 6.33 -13.82
CA LEU A 85 -15.52 6.56 -13.58
C LEU A 85 -15.33 6.73 -12.07
N PRO A 86 -14.32 6.11 -11.43
CA PRO A 86 -14.09 6.34 -10.01
C PRO A 86 -13.71 7.81 -9.77
N GLU A 87 -14.56 8.52 -9.03
CA GLU A 87 -14.27 9.83 -8.49
C GLU A 87 -12.98 9.76 -7.64
N THR A 88 -12.06 10.67 -7.94
CA THR A 88 -10.84 10.84 -7.16
C THR A 88 -11.23 11.54 -5.86
N LYS A 89 -11.52 10.78 -4.81
CA LYS A 89 -11.77 11.37 -3.48
C LYS A 89 -10.53 12.16 -3.04
N GLU A 90 -10.73 13.45 -2.81
CA GLU A 90 -9.72 14.33 -2.23
C GLU A 90 -9.42 13.88 -0.79
N PRO A 91 -8.15 13.84 -0.36
CA PRO A 91 -7.82 13.45 1.01
C PRO A 91 -8.22 14.54 2.01
N GLU A 92 -9.01 14.15 3.01
CA GLU A 92 -9.42 14.97 4.16
C GLU A 92 -8.21 15.57 4.91
N LYS A 93 -8.38 16.84 5.31
CA LYS A 93 -7.43 17.66 6.07
C LYS A 93 -7.32 17.19 7.54
N TYR A 94 -6.10 16.92 7.98
CA TYR A 94 -5.67 17.04 9.37
C TYR A 94 -4.41 17.93 9.39
N GLU A 95 -4.16 18.61 10.52
CA GLU A 95 -3.23 19.75 10.65
C GLU A 95 -1.99 19.42 11.49
N ASP A 96 -0.81 19.40 10.84
CA ASP A 96 0.54 19.60 11.38
C ASP A 96 1.49 20.11 10.25
N LEU A 97 1.70 21.42 10.23
CA LEU A 97 1.86 22.28 9.03
C LEU A 97 3.12 22.14 8.15
N LYS A 98 4.06 21.21 8.38
CA LYS A 98 5.22 21.05 7.46
C LYS A 98 5.54 19.60 7.11
N ARG A 99 5.57 18.72 8.10
CA ARG A 99 5.79 17.28 7.85
C ARG A 99 4.56 16.63 7.21
N GLU A 100 3.36 17.05 7.57
CA GLU A 100 2.16 16.53 6.95
C GLU A 100 1.98 17.03 5.52
N GLU A 101 2.39 18.27 5.23
CA GLU A 101 2.38 18.78 3.86
C GLU A 101 3.31 17.95 2.95
N GLN A 102 4.53 17.66 3.41
CA GLN A 102 5.45 16.78 2.69
C GLN A 102 4.86 15.37 2.49
N GLN A 103 4.32 14.79 3.56
CA GLN A 103 3.71 13.46 3.50
C GLN A 103 2.49 13.42 2.58
N LYS A 104 1.70 14.50 2.52
CA LYS A 104 0.57 14.67 1.62
C LYS A 104 1.03 14.65 0.17
N TYR A 105 2.04 15.44 -0.20
CA TYR A 105 2.54 15.46 -1.58
C TYR A 105 3.13 14.13 -2.00
N ILE A 106 3.88 13.46 -1.11
CA ILE A 106 4.39 12.11 -1.36
C ILE A 106 3.23 11.13 -1.58
N ASN A 107 2.19 11.16 -0.74
CA ASN A 107 1.04 10.26 -0.91
C ASN A 107 0.27 10.55 -2.21
N MET A 108 0.02 11.83 -2.54
CA MET A 108 -0.61 12.23 -3.80
C MET A 108 0.19 11.74 -5.01
N ALA A 109 1.51 11.88 -4.98
CA ALA A 109 2.38 11.39 -6.05
C ALA A 109 2.32 9.85 -6.14
N MET A 110 2.39 9.15 -5.00
CA MET A 110 2.30 7.68 -4.92
C MET A 110 0.96 7.14 -5.40
N ASP A 111 -0.13 7.88 -5.24
CA ASP A 111 -1.45 7.48 -5.73
C ASP A 111 -1.52 7.49 -7.27
N LYS A 112 -0.74 8.36 -7.93
CA LYS A 112 -0.61 8.38 -9.39
C LYS A 112 0.33 7.29 -9.97
N LEU A 113 1.10 6.61 -9.13
CA LEU A 113 1.94 5.48 -9.57
C LEU A 113 1.09 4.24 -9.84
N LYS A 114 1.60 3.33 -10.68
CA LYS A 114 1.02 2.00 -10.83
C LYS A 114 1.03 1.26 -9.49
N ALA A 115 0.01 0.45 -9.25
CA ALA A 115 -0.18 -0.25 -7.97
C ALA A 115 1.08 -1.02 -7.53
N ASP A 116 1.65 -1.83 -8.42
CA ASP A 116 2.85 -2.62 -8.11
C ASP A 116 4.09 -1.76 -7.83
N GLU A 117 4.27 -0.65 -8.57
CA GLU A 117 5.39 0.28 -8.36
C GLU A 117 5.28 0.94 -6.98
N ALA A 118 4.09 1.45 -6.64
CA ALA A 118 3.82 2.07 -5.35
C ALA A 118 3.99 1.06 -4.20
N LEU A 119 3.48 -0.17 -4.36
CA LEU A 119 3.60 -1.23 -3.36
C LEU A 119 5.06 -1.59 -3.10
N VAL A 120 5.84 -1.80 -4.16
CA VAL A 120 7.26 -2.17 -4.04
C VAL A 120 8.08 -1.05 -3.39
N LEU A 121 7.80 0.22 -3.72
CA LEU A 121 8.44 1.36 -3.05
C LEU A 121 8.12 1.40 -1.56
N ARG A 122 6.83 1.26 -1.17
CA ARG A 122 6.43 1.27 0.24
C ARG A 122 7.06 0.11 1.01
N LEU A 123 7.09 -1.10 0.44
CA LEU A 123 7.74 -2.25 1.06
C LEU A 123 9.26 -2.06 1.22
N TYR A 124 9.92 -1.43 0.25
CA TYR A 124 11.36 -1.20 0.32
C TYR A 124 11.72 -0.08 1.31
N TYR A 125 11.07 1.09 1.21
CA TYR A 125 11.46 2.28 1.97
C TYR A 125 10.77 2.42 3.32
N LEU A 126 9.48 2.06 3.43
CA LEU A 126 8.74 2.20 4.69
C LEU A 126 8.89 0.98 5.59
N CYS A 127 9.06 -0.21 4.99
CA CYS A 127 9.17 -1.46 5.74
C CYS A 127 10.62 -1.97 5.84
N ASP A 128 11.58 -1.27 5.23
CA ASP A 128 13.02 -1.62 5.19
C ASP A 128 13.27 -3.08 4.74
N LEU A 129 12.52 -3.54 3.73
CA LEU A 129 12.59 -4.92 3.25
C LEU A 129 13.49 -5.06 2.03
N ASN A 130 14.33 -6.10 2.03
CA ASN A 130 15.13 -6.44 0.87
C ASN A 130 14.29 -7.17 -0.20
N SER A 131 14.84 -7.30 -1.42
CA SER A 131 14.13 -7.92 -2.55
C SER A 131 13.69 -9.37 -2.27
N LYS A 132 14.41 -10.14 -1.45
CA LYS A 132 14.02 -11.52 -1.11
C LYS A 132 12.76 -11.54 -0.25
N GLU A 133 12.62 -10.60 0.67
CA GLU A 133 11.44 -10.46 1.55
C GLU A 133 10.24 -9.90 0.79
N ILE A 134 10.46 -8.88 -0.04
CA ILE A 134 9.43 -8.33 -0.93
C ILE A 134 8.87 -9.44 -1.83
N ARG A 135 9.73 -10.31 -2.37
CA ARG A 135 9.31 -11.49 -3.13
C ARG A 135 8.45 -12.45 -2.30
N LYS A 136 8.78 -12.69 -1.03
CA LYS A 136 7.99 -13.57 -0.15
C LYS A 136 6.60 -12.99 0.14
N ILE A 137 6.47 -11.66 0.18
CA ILE A 137 5.20 -10.96 0.42
C ILE A 137 4.34 -10.93 -0.85
N THR A 138 4.92 -10.51 -1.97
CA THR A 138 4.21 -10.19 -3.22
C THR A 138 4.12 -11.36 -4.21
N GLY A 139 5.05 -12.32 -4.13
CA GLY A 139 5.21 -13.38 -5.14
C GLY A 139 5.94 -12.94 -6.42
N PHE A 140 6.39 -11.68 -6.51
CA PHE A 140 7.06 -11.15 -7.71
C PHE A 140 8.44 -11.75 -7.94
N SER A 141 8.91 -11.74 -9.19
CA SER A 141 10.29 -12.10 -9.52
C SER A 141 11.26 -11.00 -9.05
N ASN A 142 12.50 -11.36 -8.75
CA ASN A 142 13.54 -10.38 -8.40
C ASN A 142 13.74 -9.33 -9.51
N SER A 143 13.63 -9.74 -10.77
CA SER A 143 13.72 -8.84 -11.92
C SER A 143 12.56 -7.84 -11.93
N LYS A 144 11.32 -8.30 -11.68
CA LYS A 144 10.15 -7.41 -11.57
C LYS A 144 10.33 -6.40 -10.44
N ILE A 145 10.76 -6.84 -9.26
CA ILE A 145 10.99 -5.96 -8.10
C ILE A 145 12.03 -4.87 -8.43
N LYS A 146 13.16 -5.23 -9.07
CA LYS A 146 14.18 -4.25 -9.48
C LYS A 146 13.65 -3.24 -10.49
N VAL A 147 12.90 -3.73 -11.49
CA VAL A 147 12.29 -2.88 -12.52
C VAL A 147 11.26 -1.94 -11.90
N ASP A 148 10.39 -2.44 -11.03
CA ASP A 148 9.35 -1.65 -10.36
C ASP A 148 9.95 -0.65 -9.37
N LEU A 149 11.05 -0.97 -8.68
CA LEU A 149 11.80 -0.01 -7.87
C LEU A 149 12.37 1.13 -8.72
N HIS A 150 13.03 0.78 -9.82
CA HIS A 150 13.63 1.79 -10.70
C HIS A 150 12.56 2.67 -11.35
N ARG A 151 11.53 2.07 -11.94
CA ARG A 151 10.42 2.81 -12.57
C ARG A 151 9.63 3.60 -11.55
N GLY A 152 9.35 3.01 -10.38
CA GLY A 152 8.66 3.67 -9.27
C GLY A 152 9.39 4.93 -8.84
N ARG A 153 10.71 4.88 -8.62
CA ARG A 153 11.51 6.07 -8.25
C ARG A 153 11.39 7.18 -9.30
N ASN A 154 11.57 6.83 -10.58
CA ASN A 154 11.50 7.81 -11.66
C ASN A 154 10.09 8.38 -11.85
N ASN A 155 9.05 7.57 -11.64
CA ASN A 155 7.67 8.02 -11.72
C ASN A 155 7.32 8.89 -10.51
N LEU A 156 7.75 8.52 -9.31
CA LEU A 156 7.54 9.30 -8.10
C LEU A 156 8.17 10.69 -8.23
N TYR A 157 9.43 10.74 -8.67
CA TYR A 157 10.13 12.00 -8.93
C TYR A 157 9.36 12.87 -9.94
N ARG A 158 8.95 12.29 -11.08
CA ARG A 158 8.17 13.02 -12.10
C ARG A 158 6.82 13.51 -11.61
N GLN A 159 6.15 12.76 -10.72
CA GLN A 159 4.87 13.22 -10.15
C GLN A 159 5.09 14.33 -9.13
N LEU A 160 6.11 14.23 -8.28
CA LEU A 160 6.47 15.30 -7.34
C LEU A 160 6.86 16.58 -8.08
N GLU A 161 7.65 16.48 -9.15
CA GLU A 161 8.01 17.62 -10.00
C GLU A 161 6.78 18.30 -10.62
N ARG A 162 5.76 17.53 -11.01
CA ARG A 162 4.50 18.08 -11.53
C ARG A 162 3.66 18.78 -10.46
N ILE A 163 3.70 18.27 -9.22
CA ILE A 163 2.89 18.80 -8.12
C ILE A 163 3.54 20.06 -7.51
N LEU A 164 4.86 20.10 -7.43
CA LEU A 164 5.63 21.10 -6.68
C LEU A 164 6.48 22.02 -7.56
N GLY A 165 6.62 21.71 -8.85
CA GLY A 165 7.47 22.47 -9.76
C GLY A 165 8.92 22.55 -9.28
N THR A 166 9.42 23.78 -9.14
CA THR A 166 10.81 24.09 -8.73
C THR A 166 11.10 23.87 -7.24
N GLU A 167 10.07 23.68 -6.41
CA GLU A 167 10.20 23.51 -4.94
C GLU A 167 10.51 22.07 -4.53
N ILE A 168 10.74 21.15 -5.49
CA ILE A 168 11.03 19.75 -5.19
C ILE A 168 12.28 19.56 -4.29
N LYS A 169 13.21 20.53 -4.32
CA LYS A 169 14.43 20.53 -3.50
C LYS A 169 14.16 20.76 -2.02
N ASP A 170 13.00 21.33 -1.66
CA ASP A 170 12.61 21.57 -0.28
C ASP A 170 12.02 20.31 0.39
N LEU A 171 11.93 19.22 -0.38
CA LEU A 171 11.33 17.94 -0.01
C LEU A 171 12.30 16.75 0.04
N LEU A 172 13.50 16.89 -0.57
CA LEU A 172 14.54 15.85 -0.67
C LEU A 172 15.75 16.19 0.22
#